data_AF-E5AT70-F1
#
_entry.id   AF-E5AT70-F1
#
_cell.length_a   1.000
_cell.length_b   1.000
_cell.length_c   1.000
_cell.angle_alpha   90.00
_cell.angle_beta   90.00
_cell.angle_gamma   90.00
#
_symmetry.space_group_name_H-M   'P 1'
#
loop_
_entity.id
_entity.type
_entity.pdbx_description
1 polymer ?
#
loop_
_entity_poly.entity_id
_entity_poly.type
_entity_poly.pdbx_seq_one_letter_code
_entity_poly.pdbx_strand_id
1 'polypeptide(L)'
;MACESDAAIGIGDNCVLIKYASRFSTRPGSDTVTASSSLADRIDDLLPQTQCTKCGYSGCHPYAQAVADGTASYNQCPPGGQQGIVRLASLLDKPIIPLNPANGVERTRPRAVIDETVCIGCTLCMQACPVDAIVGAPKQLHTVLADWCTGCDLCVAPCPVDCIEMVPVTGTATGWDAWSPQQADAARRRHAQRNARLDKERDAAQQRAAARRAAMSPGATPVPPMPEWASLGAVREGAGATPDRSHGATPAAVAAAGMLASESTAPSQDNAAARKQAIIQAALERARKKKEELATQGLGPRNISDISPAVQAQIDAAEARRRRLGLNSGERATHTSAPPPPPPNARKDGSDTDA
;
A
#
# COMPACT_ATOMS: atom_id res chain seq x y z
N MET A 1 47.27 -21.34 49.48
CA MET A 1 48.74 -21.40 49.35
C MET A 1 49.11 -20.68 48.09
N ALA A 2 49.75 -19.53 48.26
CA ALA A 2 50.20 -18.64 47.20
C ALA A 2 51.38 -19.25 46.44
N CYS A 3 51.46 -18.97 45.14
CA CYS A 3 52.71 -18.89 44.40
C CYS A 3 52.69 -17.58 43.62
N GLU A 4 53.54 -16.66 44.03
CA GLU A 4 53.92 -15.44 43.34
C GLU A 4 54.76 -15.77 42.11
N SER A 5 54.64 -14.94 41.06
CA SER A 5 55.80 -14.50 40.27
C SER A 5 55.39 -13.32 39.39
N ASP A 6 55.85 -12.16 39.79
CA ASP A 6 55.92 -10.95 38.99
C ASP A 6 56.88 -11.14 37.81
N ALA A 7 56.45 -10.70 36.62
CA ALA A 7 57.35 -10.26 35.56
C ALA A 7 56.65 -9.14 34.77
N ALA A 8 56.89 -7.91 35.19
CA ALA A 8 56.57 -6.71 34.41
C ALA A 8 57.78 -6.38 33.51
N ILE A 9 57.56 -6.40 32.18
CA ILE A 9 58.41 -5.72 31.19
C ILE A 9 57.45 -4.96 30.28
N GLY A 10 57.51 -3.63 30.33
CA GLY A 10 56.76 -2.75 29.45
C GLY A 10 57.45 -2.56 28.10
N ILE A 11 56.64 -2.36 27.06
CA ILE A 11 56.80 -1.44 25.92
C ILE A 11 55.40 -1.35 25.29
N GLY A 12 55.01 -0.13 24.89
CA GLY A 12 53.66 0.20 24.49
C GLY A 12 53.20 -0.44 23.19
N ASP A 13 51.89 -0.58 23.06
CA ASP A 13 51.15 -0.07 21.92
C ASP A 13 49.66 -0.05 22.27
N ASN A 14 49.01 1.04 21.89
CA ASN A 14 47.61 1.35 22.15
C ASN A 14 46.72 0.40 21.34
N CYS A 15 46.57 -0.83 21.81
CA CYS A 15 45.65 -1.81 21.26
C CYS A 15 44.38 -1.78 22.11
N VAL A 16 43.35 -1.10 21.60
CA VAL A 16 41.98 -1.17 22.12
C VAL A 16 41.51 -2.62 21.95
N LEU A 17 41.88 -3.46 22.90
CA LEU A 17 41.33 -4.80 23.07
C LEU A 17 39.89 -4.63 23.54
N ILE A 18 39.01 -4.62 22.56
CA ILE A 18 37.57 -4.78 22.73
C ILE A 18 37.36 -6.11 23.47
N LYS A 19 37.12 -6.02 24.78
CA LYS A 19 36.68 -7.13 25.62
C LYS A 19 35.24 -7.50 25.27
N TYR A 20 35.01 -8.14 24.12
CA TYR A 20 33.79 -8.92 23.89
C TYR A 20 34.01 -10.36 24.38
N ALA A 21 34.16 -10.50 25.69
CA ALA A 21 34.13 -11.80 26.34
C ALA A 21 32.67 -12.24 26.51
N SER A 22 32.23 -13.10 25.57
CA SER A 22 31.29 -14.20 25.75
C SER A 22 30.38 -14.12 26.99
N ARG A 23 29.21 -13.51 26.81
CA ARG A 23 27.99 -13.88 27.54
C ARG A 23 26.90 -14.23 26.55
N PHE A 24 27.14 -15.29 25.78
CA PHE A 24 26.06 -15.98 25.09
C PHE A 24 25.20 -16.67 26.16
N SER A 25 24.15 -15.97 26.60
CA SER A 25 23.09 -16.57 27.41
C SER A 25 22.37 -17.58 26.53
N THR A 26 22.68 -18.85 26.74
CA THR A 26 21.93 -19.97 26.16
C THR A 26 20.51 -19.96 26.73
N ARG A 27 19.56 -19.97 25.82
CA ARG A 27 18.11 -19.91 26.04
C ARG A 27 17.64 -21.16 26.82
N PRO A 28 16.82 -21.05 27.88
CA PRO A 28 16.05 -22.17 28.38
C PRO A 28 14.66 -22.20 27.73
N GLY A 29 14.33 -23.33 27.09
CA GLY A 29 12.96 -23.83 26.90
C GLY A 29 12.12 -23.28 25.75
N SER A 30 12.09 -24.01 24.62
CA SER A 30 10.83 -24.27 23.91
C SER A 30 10.85 -25.70 23.36
N ASP A 31 10.22 -26.60 24.10
CA ASP A 31 10.11 -28.01 23.77
C ASP A 31 9.08 -28.24 22.65
N THR A 32 9.55 -28.19 21.41
CA THR A 32 9.04 -28.97 20.28
C THR A 32 10.17 -29.16 19.29
N VAL A 33 10.85 -30.31 19.32
CA VAL A 33 11.85 -30.68 18.31
C VAL A 33 11.13 -31.20 17.07
N THR A 34 11.06 -30.41 15.99
CA THR A 34 11.12 -30.95 14.61
C THR A 34 11.51 -29.86 13.60
N ALA A 35 12.45 -30.22 12.70
CA ALA A 35 13.13 -29.44 11.66
C ALA A 35 14.42 -28.72 12.11
N SER A 36 15.56 -29.13 11.55
CA SER A 36 16.81 -28.38 11.57
C SER A 36 16.51 -26.98 11.03
N SER A 37 16.61 -25.95 11.89
CA SER A 37 16.40 -24.56 11.50
C SER A 37 17.29 -24.23 10.30
N SER A 38 16.72 -23.68 9.23
CA SER A 38 17.49 -23.32 8.05
C SER A 38 18.57 -22.28 8.40
N LEU A 39 19.55 -22.08 7.53
CA LEU A 39 20.52 -21.00 7.74
C LEU A 39 19.82 -19.63 7.79
N ALA A 40 18.80 -19.42 6.95
CA ALA A 40 17.99 -18.20 6.97
C ALA A 40 17.29 -18.00 8.32
N ASP A 41 16.69 -19.04 8.91
CA ASP A 41 16.04 -18.96 10.23
C ASP A 41 17.04 -18.55 11.31
N ARG A 42 18.23 -19.17 11.31
CA ARG A 42 19.30 -18.84 12.27
C ARG A 42 19.83 -17.42 12.10
N ILE A 43 19.91 -16.91 10.86
CA ILE A 43 20.27 -15.52 10.60
C ILE A 43 19.16 -14.59 11.10
N ASP A 44 17.90 -14.90 10.80
CA ASP A 44 16.76 -14.11 11.23
C ASP A 44 16.70 -14.00 12.77
N ASP A 45 17.04 -15.07 13.49
CA ASP A 45 17.16 -15.09 14.96
C ASP A 45 18.19 -14.12 15.54
N LEU A 46 19.17 -13.72 14.73
CA LEU A 46 20.19 -12.75 15.11
C LEU A 46 19.85 -11.32 14.69
N LEU A 47 18.74 -11.09 13.97
CA LEU A 47 18.29 -9.77 13.53
C LEU A 47 17.35 -9.13 14.56
N PRO A 48 17.40 -7.79 14.77
CA PRO A 48 16.66 -7.12 15.85
C PRO A 48 15.14 -7.07 15.61
N GLN A 49 14.65 -7.69 14.52
CA GLN A 49 13.23 -7.84 14.19
C GLN A 49 12.47 -6.50 14.14
N THR A 50 13.15 -5.43 13.69
CA THR A 50 12.54 -4.09 13.58
C THR A 50 11.58 -3.96 12.41
N GLN A 51 11.73 -4.79 11.38
CA GLN A 51 10.94 -4.76 10.14
C GLN A 51 10.99 -3.41 9.42
N CYS A 52 12.08 -2.65 9.58
CA CYS A 52 12.18 -1.26 9.12
C CYS A 52 12.51 -1.06 7.64
N THR A 53 12.77 -2.13 6.90
CA THR A 53 13.11 -2.14 5.46
C THR A 53 14.31 -1.28 5.02
N LYS A 54 15.09 -0.72 5.96
CA LYS A 54 16.27 0.11 5.68
C LYS A 54 17.36 -0.60 4.87
N CYS A 55 17.40 -1.93 4.92
CA CYS A 55 18.30 -2.76 4.11
C CYS A 55 17.83 -3.00 2.66
N GLY A 56 16.67 -2.44 2.27
CA GLY A 56 16.07 -2.63 0.94
C GLY A 56 15.15 -3.85 0.81
N TYR A 57 15.06 -4.70 1.83
CA TYR A 57 14.18 -5.87 1.85
C TYR A 57 12.84 -5.56 2.55
N SER A 58 11.81 -6.33 2.23
CA SER A 58 10.46 -6.16 2.79
C SER A 58 10.32 -6.51 4.28
N GLY A 59 11.33 -7.14 4.88
CA GLY A 59 11.39 -7.47 6.31
C GLY A 59 12.71 -8.15 6.69
N CYS A 60 12.84 -8.52 7.97
CA CYS A 60 14.05 -9.21 8.46
C CYS A 60 14.26 -10.58 7.81
N HIS A 61 13.21 -11.42 7.72
CA HIS A 61 13.36 -12.77 7.15
C HIS A 61 13.77 -12.78 5.65
N PRO A 62 13.19 -11.96 4.75
CA PRO A 62 13.67 -11.87 3.37
C PRO A 62 15.14 -11.44 3.25
N TYR A 63 15.60 -10.54 4.12
CA TYR A 63 17.02 -10.20 4.19
C TYR A 63 17.87 -11.39 4.69
N ALA A 64 17.40 -12.09 5.72
CA ALA A 64 18.07 -13.27 6.25
C ALA A 64 18.23 -14.38 5.19
N GLN A 65 17.17 -14.61 4.41
CA GLN A 65 17.18 -15.52 3.27
C GLN A 65 18.21 -15.08 2.23
N ALA A 66 18.24 -13.81 1.84
CA ALA A 66 19.19 -13.31 0.86
C ALA A 66 20.66 -13.45 1.32
N VAL A 67 20.92 -13.30 2.62
CA VAL A 67 22.25 -13.56 3.20
C VAL A 67 22.58 -15.05 3.19
N ALA A 68 21.63 -15.92 3.52
CA ALA A 68 21.80 -17.37 3.45
C ALA A 68 22.10 -17.86 2.02
N ASP A 69 21.42 -17.27 1.04
CA ASP A 69 21.59 -17.56 -0.39
C ASP A 69 22.87 -16.92 -0.97
N GLY A 70 23.57 -16.08 -0.20
CA GLY A 70 24.77 -15.37 -0.66
C GLY A 70 24.50 -14.23 -1.65
N THR A 71 23.24 -13.83 -1.85
CA THR A 71 22.85 -12.73 -2.74
C THR A 71 22.92 -11.36 -2.05
N ALA A 72 22.97 -11.34 -0.71
CA ALA A 72 23.17 -10.15 0.10
C ALA A 72 24.40 -10.28 1.00
N SER A 73 25.05 -9.14 1.27
CA SER A 73 26.05 -9.07 2.34
C SER A 73 25.35 -9.03 3.72
N TYR A 74 26.03 -9.47 4.78
CA TYR A 74 25.49 -9.55 6.14
C TYR A 74 25.63 -8.23 6.93
N ASN A 75 26.24 -7.19 6.34
CA ASN A 75 26.46 -5.88 6.97
C ASN A 75 25.42 -4.81 6.60
N GLN A 76 24.19 -5.21 6.25
CA GLN A 76 23.20 -4.32 5.64
C GLN A 76 22.15 -3.80 6.63
N CYS A 77 22.21 -4.17 7.92
CA CYS A 77 21.17 -3.88 8.92
C CYS A 77 21.59 -2.77 9.91
N PRO A 78 21.22 -1.48 9.69
CA PRO A 78 21.56 -0.40 10.61
C PRO A 78 21.04 -0.57 12.04
N PRO A 79 19.81 -1.06 12.28
CA PRO A 79 19.34 -1.31 13.65
C PRO A 79 20.08 -2.45 14.36
N GLY A 80 20.73 -3.35 13.61
CA GLY A 80 21.60 -4.38 14.18
C GLY A 80 22.96 -3.82 14.59
N GLY A 81 23.40 -2.76 13.92
CA GLY A 81 24.67 -2.07 14.20
C GLY A 81 25.88 -2.99 14.07
N GLN A 82 27.02 -2.55 14.59
CA GLN A 82 28.26 -3.33 14.54
C GLN A 82 28.13 -4.65 15.28
N GLN A 83 27.43 -4.67 16.42
CA GLN A 83 27.25 -5.87 17.22
C GLN A 83 26.46 -6.95 16.46
N GLY A 84 25.38 -6.56 15.76
CA GLY A 84 24.61 -7.47 14.92
C GLY A 84 25.46 -8.08 13.82
N ILE A 85 26.37 -7.30 13.22
CA ILE A 85 27.32 -7.79 12.22
C ILE A 85 28.27 -8.82 12.82
N VAL A 86 28.80 -8.58 14.02
CA VAL A 86 29.67 -9.55 14.71
C VAL A 86 28.94 -10.88 14.92
N ARG A 87 27.67 -10.84 15.35
CA ARG A 87 26.85 -12.05 15.56
C ARG A 87 26.63 -12.81 14.25
N LEU A 88 26.31 -12.10 13.17
CA LEU A 88 26.12 -12.71 11.85
C LEU A 88 27.42 -13.27 11.28
N ALA A 89 28.53 -12.54 11.39
CA ALA A 89 29.85 -12.96 10.94
C ALA A 89 30.28 -14.25 11.65
N SER A 90 30.03 -14.35 12.97
CA SER A 90 30.30 -15.57 13.74
C SER A 90 29.44 -16.76 13.31
N LEU A 91 28.17 -16.54 12.96
CA LEU A 91 27.29 -17.62 12.48
C LEU A 91 27.70 -18.10 11.08
N LEU A 92 28.17 -17.18 10.23
CA LEU A 92 28.50 -17.42 8.83
C LEU A 92 29.95 -17.84 8.60
N ASP A 93 30.77 -17.86 9.65
CA ASP A 93 32.23 -18.04 9.59
C ASP A 93 32.89 -17.06 8.59
N LYS A 94 32.57 -15.78 8.73
CA LYS A 94 33.07 -14.68 7.89
C LYS A 94 33.83 -13.64 8.72
N PRO A 95 34.76 -12.87 8.11
CA PRO A 95 35.44 -11.79 8.82
C PRO A 95 34.44 -10.73 9.31
N ILE A 96 34.81 -9.91 10.29
CA ILE A 96 33.96 -8.78 10.70
C ILE A 96 34.22 -7.61 9.73
N ILE A 97 33.17 -7.08 9.12
CA ILE A 97 33.21 -5.92 8.23
C ILE A 97 32.41 -4.75 8.83
N PRO A 98 32.64 -3.49 8.40
CA PRO A 98 31.85 -2.35 8.88
C PRO A 98 30.42 -2.37 8.32
N LEU A 99 29.50 -1.71 9.03
CA LEU A 99 28.13 -1.47 8.55
C LEU A 99 28.12 -0.75 7.19
N ASN A 100 27.24 -1.17 6.28
CA ASN A 100 27.07 -0.50 5.00
C ASN A 100 26.44 0.90 5.20
N PRO A 101 27.17 2.00 4.92
CA PRO A 101 26.66 3.35 5.12
C PRO A 101 25.49 3.70 4.18
N ALA A 102 25.33 3.00 3.05
CA ALA A 102 24.25 3.24 2.11
C ALA A 102 22.85 2.96 2.69
N ASN A 103 22.76 2.09 3.70
CA ASN A 103 21.49 1.72 4.34
C ASN A 103 21.19 2.57 5.59
N GLY A 104 22.09 3.47 5.97
CA GLY A 104 21.98 4.34 7.13
C GLY A 104 23.03 4.06 8.20
N VAL A 105 22.92 4.83 9.29
CA VAL A 105 23.88 4.80 10.40
C VAL A 105 23.31 4.06 11.61
N GLU A 106 24.20 3.48 12.40
CA GLU A 106 23.87 2.96 13.71
C GLU A 106 23.49 4.11 14.65
N ARG A 107 22.39 3.94 15.38
CA ARG A 107 21.89 4.92 16.36
C ARG A 107 21.17 4.22 17.49
N THR A 108 20.86 4.97 18.54
CA THR A 108 20.03 4.52 19.67
C THR A 108 18.64 4.14 19.18
N ARG A 109 18.03 3.12 19.77
CA ARG A 109 16.67 2.70 19.38
C ARG A 109 15.67 3.82 19.71
N PRO A 110 14.98 4.38 18.71
CA PRO A 110 13.94 5.36 18.96
C PRO A 110 12.59 4.68 19.23
N ARG A 111 11.65 5.45 19.76
CA ARG A 111 10.24 5.11 19.91
C ARG A 111 9.41 6.23 19.32
N ALA A 112 8.39 5.89 18.55
CA ALA A 112 7.43 6.87 18.05
C ALA A 112 6.62 7.45 19.22
N VAL A 113 6.41 8.76 19.22
CA VAL A 113 5.50 9.50 20.09
C VAL A 113 4.58 10.29 19.19
N ILE A 114 3.27 10.18 19.42
CA ILE A 114 2.25 10.89 18.62
C ILE A 114 1.77 12.07 19.46
N ASP A 115 1.82 13.28 18.91
CA ASP A 115 1.19 14.45 19.53
C ASP A 115 -0.33 14.35 19.36
N GLU A 116 -1.03 14.09 20.46
CA GLU A 116 -2.49 13.95 20.44
C GLU A 116 -3.23 15.24 20.08
N THR A 117 -2.60 16.42 20.24
CA THR A 117 -3.22 17.71 19.93
C THR A 117 -3.26 18.01 18.43
N VAL A 118 -2.35 17.41 17.67
CA VAL A 118 -2.23 17.59 16.21
C VAL A 118 -2.83 16.40 15.45
N CYS A 119 -2.90 15.22 16.07
CA CYS A 119 -3.40 14.01 15.43
C CYS A 119 -4.87 14.14 14.95
N ILE A 120 -5.09 13.98 13.64
CA ILE A 120 -6.43 14.04 13.02
C ILE A 120 -7.14 12.67 12.90
N GLY A 121 -6.54 11.59 13.41
CA GLY A 121 -7.16 10.27 13.34
C GLY A 121 -7.27 9.67 11.93
N CYS A 122 -6.29 9.92 11.04
CA CYS A 122 -6.31 9.49 9.63
C CYS A 122 -6.06 7.99 9.41
N THR A 123 -5.53 7.27 10.40
CA THR A 123 -5.20 5.82 10.43
C THR A 123 -4.02 5.35 9.56
N LEU A 124 -3.38 6.24 8.78
CA LEU A 124 -2.25 5.87 7.90
C LEU A 124 -1.04 5.31 8.68
N CYS A 125 -0.73 5.88 9.85
CA CYS A 125 0.36 5.41 10.70
C CYS A 125 0.14 3.98 11.23
N MET A 126 -1.09 3.65 11.65
CA MET A 126 -1.48 2.30 12.10
C MET A 126 -1.37 1.28 10.96
N GLN A 127 -1.73 1.68 9.74
CA GLN A 127 -1.57 0.84 8.55
C GLN A 127 -0.10 0.65 8.17
N ALA A 128 0.78 1.59 8.47
CA ALA A 128 2.22 1.44 8.21
C ALA A 128 2.97 0.67 9.30
N CYS A 129 2.43 0.57 10.52
CA CYS A 129 3.10 -0.06 11.65
C CYS A 129 3.25 -1.58 11.45
N PRO A 130 4.48 -2.14 11.35
CA PRO A 130 4.67 -3.56 11.05
C PRO A 130 4.36 -4.50 12.23
N VAL A 131 4.19 -3.95 13.44
CA VAL A 131 4.03 -4.72 14.68
C VAL A 131 2.76 -4.34 15.45
N ASP A 132 1.84 -3.60 14.82
CA ASP A 132 0.59 -3.14 15.43
C ASP A 132 0.80 -2.37 16.76
N ALA A 133 1.89 -1.60 16.87
CA ALA A 133 2.19 -0.80 18.06
C ALA A 133 1.37 0.49 18.18
N ILE A 134 0.64 0.89 17.14
CA ILE A 134 -0.18 2.11 17.13
C ILE A 134 -1.64 1.71 17.27
N VAL A 135 -2.32 2.27 18.25
CA VAL A 135 -3.74 2.01 18.54
C VAL A 135 -4.56 3.29 18.39
N GLY A 136 -5.83 3.13 18.02
CA GLY A 136 -6.78 4.22 17.81
C GLY A 136 -7.90 3.80 16.86
N ALA A 137 -8.64 4.76 16.32
CA ALA A 137 -9.73 4.52 15.40
C ALA A 137 -9.88 5.68 14.41
N PRO A 138 -10.59 5.49 13.28
CA PRO A 138 -10.87 6.59 12.36
C PRO A 138 -11.50 7.78 13.08
N LYS A 139 -10.93 8.98 12.86
CA LYS A 139 -11.35 10.23 13.51
C LYS A 139 -11.21 10.24 15.04
N GLN A 140 -10.39 9.35 15.59
CA GLN A 140 -9.98 9.35 16.99
C GLN A 140 -8.47 9.50 17.08
N LEU A 141 -7.99 10.03 18.21
CA LEU A 141 -6.56 10.16 18.47
C LEU A 141 -5.88 8.78 18.47
N HIS A 142 -4.66 8.75 17.96
CA HIS A 142 -3.82 7.55 17.98
C HIS A 142 -2.76 7.67 19.06
N THR A 143 -2.40 6.55 19.67
CA THR A 143 -1.30 6.48 20.65
C THR A 143 -0.42 5.26 20.38
N VAL A 144 0.81 5.29 20.91
CA VAL A 144 1.83 4.26 20.68
C VAL A 144 1.99 3.41 21.94
N LEU A 145 1.83 2.10 21.79
CA LEU A 145 2.18 1.11 22.80
C LEU A 145 3.70 1.02 22.90
N ALA A 146 4.27 1.64 23.94
CA ALA A 146 5.72 1.81 24.08
C ALA A 146 6.52 0.50 24.01
N ASP A 147 6.00 -0.57 24.63
CA ASP A 147 6.66 -1.88 24.67
C ASP A 147 6.57 -2.67 23.36
N TRP A 148 5.76 -2.19 22.41
CA TRP A 148 5.53 -2.84 21.13
C TRP A 148 6.26 -2.13 20.00
N CYS A 149 6.48 -0.82 20.13
CA CYS A 149 7.15 -0.01 19.12
C CYS A 149 8.60 -0.48 18.92
N THR A 150 8.94 -0.79 17.66
CA THR A 150 10.30 -1.23 17.31
C THR A 150 11.23 -0.09 16.89
N GLY A 151 10.73 1.14 16.78
CA GLY A 151 11.53 2.26 16.29
C GLY A 151 11.86 2.18 14.81
N CYS A 152 10.95 1.61 14.00
CA CYS A 152 11.18 1.39 12.57
C CYS A 152 11.02 2.62 11.67
N ASP A 153 10.48 3.72 12.20
CA ASP A 153 10.16 5.00 11.51
C ASP A 153 9.12 4.92 10.38
N LEU A 154 8.59 3.75 10.05
CA LEU A 154 7.66 3.57 8.93
C LEU A 154 6.37 4.39 9.04
N CYS A 155 6.01 4.82 10.26
CA CYS A 155 4.82 5.62 10.52
C CYS A 155 4.99 7.13 10.26
N VAL A 156 6.23 7.64 10.18
CA VAL A 156 6.50 9.08 10.07
C VAL A 156 6.06 9.61 8.70
N ALA A 157 6.59 9.05 7.62
CA ALA A 157 6.32 9.54 6.26
C ALA A 157 4.83 9.50 5.84
N PRO A 158 4.03 8.48 6.25
CA PRO A 158 2.58 8.47 5.96
C PRO A 158 1.75 9.49 6.75
N CYS A 159 2.29 10.17 7.77
CA CYS A 159 1.53 11.10 8.58
C CYS A 159 1.31 12.45 7.84
N PRO A 160 0.08 12.81 7.46
CA PRO A 160 -0.17 14.01 6.66
C PRO A 160 -0.07 15.33 7.44
N VAL A 161 -0.02 15.26 8.77
CA VAL A 161 0.04 16.41 9.68
C VAL A 161 1.33 16.43 10.51
N ASP A 162 2.26 15.52 10.19
CA ASP A 162 3.58 15.42 10.82
C ASP A 162 3.56 15.41 12.37
N CYS A 163 2.56 14.75 12.96
CA CYS A 163 2.38 14.71 14.42
C CYS A 163 3.19 13.60 15.12
N ILE A 164 4.24 13.05 14.51
CA ILE A 164 4.97 11.88 15.05
C ILE A 164 6.45 12.21 15.23
N GLU A 165 6.92 12.13 16.47
CA GLU A 165 8.33 12.30 16.81
C GLU A 165 8.99 10.94 17.14
N MET A 166 10.25 10.77 16.74
CA MET A 166 11.05 9.58 17.05
C MET A 166 12.03 9.89 18.19
N VAL A 167 11.66 9.50 19.42
CA VAL A 167 12.42 9.81 20.63
C VAL A 167 13.36 8.66 20.99
N PRO A 168 14.66 8.87 21.25
CA PRO A 168 15.58 7.82 21.68
C PRO A 168 15.21 7.28 23.08
N VAL A 169 15.14 5.96 23.25
CA VAL A 169 14.70 5.33 24.52
C VAL A 169 15.72 4.38 25.16
N THR A 170 16.87 4.15 24.54
CA THR A 170 17.88 3.18 25.02
C THR A 170 19.15 3.83 25.59
N GLY A 171 19.10 5.12 25.92
CA GLY A 171 20.26 5.85 26.44
C GLY A 171 21.43 5.78 25.45
N THR A 172 22.55 5.20 25.86
CA THR A 172 23.75 5.02 25.02
C THR A 172 23.78 3.71 24.24
N ALA A 173 22.84 2.78 24.47
CA ALA A 173 22.84 1.50 23.80
C ALA A 173 22.33 1.64 22.34
N THR A 174 23.09 1.08 21.40
CA THR A 174 22.85 1.13 19.96
C THR A 174 22.88 -0.28 19.36
N GLY A 175 22.52 -0.40 18.09
CA GLY A 175 22.58 -1.68 17.38
C GLY A 175 21.79 -2.76 18.10
N TRP A 176 22.34 -3.98 18.15
CA TRP A 176 21.75 -5.08 18.90
C TRP A 176 21.75 -4.87 20.43
N ASP A 177 22.69 -4.11 20.99
CA ASP A 177 22.75 -3.90 22.44
C ASP A 177 21.57 -3.06 22.95
N ALA A 178 20.87 -2.36 22.05
CA ALA A 178 19.59 -1.70 22.31
C ALA A 178 18.40 -2.69 22.44
N TRP A 179 18.63 -4.00 22.29
CA TRP A 179 17.62 -5.05 22.26
C TRP A 179 17.98 -6.21 23.19
N SER A 180 16.96 -6.81 23.79
CA SER A 180 17.07 -8.17 24.33
C SER A 180 16.54 -9.21 23.32
N PRO A 181 17.00 -10.47 23.39
CA PRO A 181 16.43 -11.56 22.59
C PRO A 181 14.90 -11.66 22.73
N GLN A 182 14.38 -11.48 23.95
CA GLN A 182 12.94 -11.55 24.22
C GLN A 182 12.17 -10.41 23.53
N GLN A 183 12.75 -9.21 23.44
CA GLN A 183 12.15 -8.08 22.74
C GLN A 183 12.13 -8.32 21.23
N ALA A 184 13.23 -8.82 20.65
CA ALA A 184 13.29 -9.16 19.22
C ALA A 184 12.29 -10.28 18.88
N ASP A 185 12.21 -11.34 19.69
CA ASP A 185 11.24 -12.42 19.53
C ASP A 185 9.79 -11.92 19.61
N ALA A 186 9.50 -11.03 20.57
CA ALA A 186 8.18 -10.44 20.71
C ALA A 186 7.81 -9.58 19.50
N ALA A 187 8.74 -8.78 18.98
CA ALA A 187 8.56 -8.00 17.76
C ALA A 187 8.28 -8.90 16.53
N ARG A 188 9.06 -9.98 16.36
CA ARG A 188 8.82 -10.99 15.31
C ARG A 188 7.42 -11.59 15.41
N ARG A 189 7.01 -12.04 16.60
CA ARG A 189 5.69 -12.66 16.80
C ARG A 189 4.56 -11.69 16.43
N ARG A 190 4.65 -10.42 16.85
CA ARG A 190 3.65 -9.40 16.49
C ARG A 190 3.59 -9.14 14.99
N HIS A 191 4.74 -9.04 14.33
CA HIS A 191 4.80 -8.88 12.88
C HIS A 191 4.19 -10.09 12.15
N ALA A 192 4.50 -11.31 12.57
CA ALA A 192 3.91 -12.52 12.01
C ALA A 192 2.39 -12.56 12.21
N GLN A 193 1.90 -12.22 13.41
CA GLN A 193 0.47 -12.14 13.72
C GLN A 193 -0.24 -11.11 12.85
N ARG A 194 0.36 -9.93 12.68
CA ARG A 194 -0.15 -8.87 11.81
C ARG A 194 -0.26 -9.35 10.37
N ASN A 195 0.79 -9.93 9.82
CA ASN A 195 0.79 -10.41 8.42
C ASN A 195 -0.25 -11.51 8.23
N ALA A 196 -0.33 -12.48 9.14
CA ALA A 196 -1.36 -13.51 9.10
C ALA A 196 -2.79 -12.93 9.14
N ARG A 197 -3.02 -11.84 9.89
CA ARG A 197 -4.29 -11.13 9.90
C ARG A 197 -4.56 -10.44 8.55
N LEU A 198 -3.59 -9.69 8.02
CA LEU A 198 -3.72 -8.98 6.74
C LEU A 198 -3.93 -9.95 5.56
N ASP A 199 -3.26 -11.10 5.59
CA ASP A 199 -3.42 -12.14 4.57
C ASP A 199 -4.83 -12.71 4.57
N LYS A 200 -5.36 -13.07 5.75
CA LYS A 200 -6.77 -13.50 5.90
C LYS A 200 -7.77 -12.44 5.42
N GLU A 201 -7.54 -11.17 5.76
CA GLU A 201 -8.39 -10.07 5.32
C GLU A 201 -8.36 -9.91 3.79
N ARG A 202 -7.17 -10.01 3.18
CA ARG A 202 -6.97 -9.94 1.72
C ARG A 202 -7.64 -11.11 1.01
N ASP A 203 -7.44 -12.34 1.48
CA ASP A 203 -8.03 -13.54 0.89
C ASP A 203 -9.55 -13.49 0.96
N ALA A 204 -10.12 -13.09 2.12
CA ALA A 204 -11.55 -12.88 2.26
C ALA A 204 -12.09 -11.80 1.32
N ALA A 205 -11.35 -10.69 1.13
CA ALA A 205 -11.73 -9.64 0.18
C ALA A 205 -11.70 -10.15 -1.28
N GLN A 206 -10.69 -10.92 -1.66
CA GLN A 206 -10.58 -11.54 -2.97
C GLN A 206 -11.73 -12.54 -3.24
N GLN A 207 -12.07 -13.37 -2.27
CA GLN A 207 -13.20 -14.31 -2.36
C GLN A 207 -14.53 -13.57 -2.55
N ARG A 208 -14.80 -12.52 -1.77
CA ARG A 208 -16.00 -11.68 -1.94
C ARG A 208 -16.03 -11.02 -3.32
N ALA A 209 -14.90 -10.53 -3.82
CA ALA A 209 -14.81 -9.93 -5.14
C ALA A 209 -15.05 -10.97 -6.26
N ALA A 210 -14.48 -12.18 -6.13
CA ALA A 210 -14.69 -13.28 -7.06
C ALA A 210 -16.17 -13.72 -7.07
N ALA A 211 -16.80 -13.88 -5.91
CA ALA A 211 -18.22 -14.22 -5.79
C ALA A 211 -19.12 -13.16 -6.44
N ARG A 212 -18.83 -11.87 -6.24
CA ARG A 212 -19.54 -10.76 -6.91
C ARG A 212 -19.37 -10.80 -8.43
N ARG A 213 -18.16 -11.08 -8.93
CA ARG A 213 -17.90 -11.22 -10.37
C ARG A 213 -18.65 -12.41 -10.97
N ALA A 214 -18.63 -13.56 -10.32
CA ALA A 214 -19.37 -14.75 -10.75
C ALA A 214 -20.88 -14.49 -10.80
N ALA A 215 -21.44 -13.81 -9.79
CA ALA A 215 -22.86 -13.44 -9.76
C ALA A 215 -23.25 -12.42 -10.84
N MET A 216 -22.33 -11.58 -11.30
CA MET A 216 -22.58 -10.55 -12.33
C MET A 216 -22.46 -11.06 -13.78
N SER A 217 -21.95 -12.29 -13.99
CA SER A 217 -21.87 -12.93 -15.31
C SER A 217 -22.68 -14.24 -15.39
N PRO A 218 -24.01 -14.20 -15.24
CA PRO A 218 -24.83 -15.35 -15.59
C PRO A 218 -24.97 -15.40 -17.11
N GLY A 219 -24.18 -16.25 -17.79
CA GLY A 219 -24.45 -16.61 -19.19
C GLY A 219 -23.39 -16.29 -20.25
N ALA A 220 -22.09 -16.28 -19.93
CA ALA A 220 -21.09 -16.43 -20.98
C ALA A 220 -21.02 -17.91 -21.41
N THR A 221 -21.79 -18.26 -22.43
CA THR A 221 -21.59 -19.54 -23.14
C THR A 221 -20.20 -19.55 -23.76
N PRO A 222 -19.44 -20.65 -23.66
CA PRO A 222 -18.17 -20.77 -24.34
C PRO A 222 -18.43 -20.72 -25.85
N VAL A 223 -17.95 -19.66 -26.52
CA VAL A 223 -17.92 -19.62 -27.98
C VAL A 223 -16.93 -20.70 -28.42
N PRO A 224 -17.36 -21.73 -29.19
CA PRO A 224 -16.46 -22.78 -29.64
C PRO A 224 -15.35 -22.17 -30.51
N PRO A 225 -14.11 -22.72 -30.46
CA PRO A 225 -13.03 -22.23 -31.31
C PRO A 225 -13.44 -22.37 -32.78
N MET A 226 -13.35 -21.26 -33.51
CA MET A 226 -13.59 -21.23 -34.95
C MET A 226 -12.62 -22.20 -35.64
N PRO A 227 -13.06 -22.99 -36.63
CA PRO A 227 -12.18 -23.91 -37.34
C PRO A 227 -11.20 -23.16 -38.25
N GLU A 228 -10.00 -23.72 -38.35
CA GLU A 228 -8.75 -23.16 -38.93
C GLU A 228 -8.81 -22.79 -40.44
N TRP A 229 -9.90 -23.12 -41.14
CA TRP A 229 -10.04 -22.87 -42.58
C TRP A 229 -10.43 -21.42 -42.93
N ALA A 230 -10.86 -20.62 -41.95
CA ALA A 230 -11.26 -19.22 -42.16
C ALA A 230 -10.08 -18.25 -42.36
N SER A 231 -8.83 -18.74 -42.38
CA SER A 231 -7.62 -17.91 -42.42
C SER A 231 -6.78 -18.04 -43.70
N LEU A 232 -7.28 -18.70 -44.76
CA LEU A 232 -6.53 -18.81 -46.01
C LEU A 232 -7.34 -18.33 -47.23
N GLY A 233 -7.04 -17.10 -47.64
CA GLY A 233 -6.90 -16.78 -49.06
C GLY A 233 -7.98 -15.91 -49.69
N ALA A 234 -7.71 -14.61 -49.80
CA ALA A 234 -7.87 -13.87 -51.07
C ALA A 234 -7.18 -12.51 -50.97
N VAL A 235 -6.00 -12.44 -51.57
CA VAL A 235 -5.26 -11.21 -51.83
C VAL A 235 -5.58 -10.74 -53.26
N ARG A 236 -5.68 -9.41 -53.41
CA ARG A 236 -5.54 -8.55 -54.62
C ARG A 236 -6.78 -8.07 -55.38
N GLU A 237 -6.98 -6.76 -55.21
CA GLU A 237 -7.04 -5.68 -56.22
C GLU A 237 -8.02 -5.77 -57.41
N GLY A 238 -8.89 -4.76 -57.47
CA GLY A 238 -8.90 -3.84 -58.62
C GLY A 238 -10.17 -3.79 -59.47
N ALA A 239 -10.53 -2.55 -59.80
CA ALA A 239 -11.42 -2.09 -60.87
C ALA A 239 -12.93 -2.10 -60.58
N GLY A 240 -13.51 -0.91 -60.77
CA GLY A 240 -14.91 -0.62 -60.56
C GLY A 240 -15.79 -0.96 -61.75
N ALA A 241 -17.09 -0.83 -61.54
CA ALA A 241 -18.10 -0.46 -62.53
C ALA A 241 -19.46 -0.39 -61.82
N THR A 242 -20.23 0.61 -62.22
CA THR A 242 -21.64 0.87 -61.89
C THR A 242 -22.57 -0.30 -62.20
N PRO A 243 -23.80 -0.31 -61.66
CA PRO A 243 -24.96 0.00 -62.51
C PRO A 243 -26.01 0.84 -61.76
N ASP A 244 -26.47 1.97 -62.30
CA ASP A 244 -27.59 2.13 -63.26
C ASP A 244 -28.81 1.22 -63.07
N ARG A 245 -29.94 1.90 -63.20
CA ARG A 245 -31.33 1.59 -63.00
C ARG A 245 -31.78 0.34 -63.77
N SER A 246 -32.83 -0.30 -63.26
CA SER A 246 -34.20 -0.04 -63.72
C SER A 246 -35.11 -1.27 -63.75
N HIS A 247 -36.40 -0.99 -63.46
CA HIS A 247 -37.60 -1.80 -63.73
C HIS A 247 -37.70 -3.14 -62.96
N GLY A 248 -38.68 -3.38 -62.09
CA GLY A 248 -40.04 -2.85 -62.02
C GLY A 248 -41.01 -4.05 -62.08
N ALA A 249 -41.84 -4.22 -61.06
CA ALA A 249 -43.20 -4.78 -61.11
C ALA A 249 -43.65 -5.28 -59.72
N THR A 250 -44.47 -4.46 -59.09
CA THR A 250 -45.49 -4.74 -58.07
C THR A 250 -46.64 -5.63 -58.62
N PRO A 251 -47.74 -5.88 -57.88
CA PRO A 251 -47.94 -6.20 -56.45
C PRO A 251 -48.98 -7.33 -56.23
N ALA A 252 -49.27 -7.67 -54.96
CA ALA A 252 -50.59 -7.96 -54.36
C ALA A 252 -50.48 -9.05 -53.28
N ALA A 253 -51.30 -9.16 -52.23
CA ALA A 253 -52.15 -8.29 -51.43
C ALA A 253 -52.68 -9.21 -50.29
N VAL A 254 -53.46 -8.64 -49.34
CA VAL A 254 -54.34 -9.28 -48.33
C VAL A 254 -53.67 -9.80 -47.04
N ALA A 255 -54.16 -9.55 -45.82
CA ALA A 255 -55.30 -8.78 -45.30
C ALA A 255 -55.04 -8.43 -43.82
N ALA A 256 -55.82 -7.47 -43.32
CA ALA A 256 -55.67 -6.79 -42.04
C ALA A 256 -56.47 -7.41 -40.88
N ALA A 257 -56.19 -6.85 -39.70
CA ALA A 257 -57.07 -6.59 -38.56
C ALA A 257 -57.03 -7.57 -37.37
N GLY A 258 -56.79 -6.99 -36.19
CA GLY A 258 -56.86 -7.67 -34.90
C GLY A 258 -56.25 -6.87 -33.75
N MET A 259 -56.75 -5.65 -33.55
CA MET A 259 -56.41 -4.74 -32.46
C MET A 259 -56.92 -5.29 -31.13
N LEU A 260 -56.05 -5.49 -30.12
CA LEU A 260 -56.34 -5.21 -28.72
C LEU A 260 -55.01 -5.08 -27.96
N ALA A 261 -54.73 -3.84 -27.55
CA ALA A 261 -53.62 -3.48 -26.69
C ALA A 261 -53.86 -4.01 -25.27
N SER A 262 -52.83 -4.58 -24.67
CA SER A 262 -52.66 -4.64 -23.22
C SER A 262 -51.20 -4.33 -22.88
N GLU A 263 -51.06 -3.21 -22.21
CA GLU A 263 -49.82 -2.52 -21.87
C GLU A 263 -49.04 -3.32 -20.81
N SER A 264 -47.96 -3.99 -21.21
CA SER A 264 -46.98 -4.54 -20.26
C SER A 264 -45.94 -3.50 -19.93
N THR A 265 -46.14 -2.84 -18.78
CA THR A 265 -45.19 -1.87 -18.21
C THR A 265 -44.12 -2.62 -17.42
N ALA A 266 -43.00 -2.95 -18.07
CA ALA A 266 -41.73 -3.23 -17.41
C ALA A 266 -40.75 -2.09 -17.74
N PRO A 267 -40.02 -1.50 -16.78
CA PRO A 267 -39.16 -0.36 -17.09
C PRO A 267 -37.96 -0.86 -17.89
N SER A 268 -37.95 -0.57 -19.19
CA SER A 268 -36.80 -0.83 -20.06
C SER A 268 -35.54 -0.16 -19.50
N GLN A 269 -34.38 -0.79 -19.71
CA GLN A 269 -33.09 -0.30 -19.23
C GLN A 269 -32.78 1.12 -19.76
N ASP A 270 -33.34 1.49 -20.91
CA ASP A 270 -33.27 2.83 -21.50
C ASP A 270 -33.93 3.90 -20.61
N ASN A 271 -35.07 3.58 -19.97
CA ASN A 271 -35.73 4.47 -19.03
C ASN A 271 -34.93 4.64 -17.73
N ALA A 272 -34.19 3.61 -17.30
CA ALA A 272 -33.33 3.69 -16.12
C ALA A 272 -32.06 4.52 -16.38
N ALA A 273 -31.47 4.40 -17.57
CA ALA A 273 -30.33 5.22 -18.00
C ALA A 273 -30.71 6.70 -18.16
N ALA A 274 -31.85 6.98 -18.80
CA ALA A 274 -32.38 8.33 -18.97
C ALA A 274 -32.70 9.01 -17.62
N ARG A 275 -33.32 8.28 -16.68
CA ARG A 275 -33.56 8.79 -15.31
C ARG A 275 -32.27 9.11 -14.56
N LYS A 276 -31.24 8.27 -14.68
CA LYS A 276 -29.92 8.53 -14.07
C LYS A 276 -29.26 9.77 -14.68
N GLN A 277 -29.29 9.93 -16.00
CA GLN A 277 -28.76 11.10 -16.68
C GLN A 277 -29.49 12.39 -16.26
N ALA A 278 -30.82 12.36 -16.17
CA ALA A 278 -31.62 13.49 -15.72
C ALA A 278 -31.30 13.89 -14.27
N ILE A 279 -31.09 12.93 -13.36
CA ILE A 279 -30.71 13.20 -11.96
C ILE A 279 -29.33 13.85 -11.88
N ILE A 280 -28.36 13.38 -12.68
CA ILE A 280 -27.01 13.95 -12.71
C ILE A 280 -27.06 15.39 -13.24
N GLN A 281 -27.79 15.64 -14.33
CA GLN A 281 -27.93 16.98 -14.89
C GLN A 281 -28.61 17.94 -13.90
N ALA A 282 -29.68 17.50 -13.24
CA ALA A 282 -30.35 18.29 -12.21
C ALA A 282 -29.45 18.54 -10.98
N ALA A 283 -28.50 17.66 -10.66
CA ALA A 283 -27.51 17.89 -9.61
C ALA A 283 -26.47 18.93 -10.04
N LEU A 284 -26.00 18.87 -11.29
CA LEU A 284 -25.05 19.84 -11.84
C LEU A 284 -25.65 21.25 -11.95
N GLU A 285 -26.91 21.37 -12.40
CA GLU A 285 -27.60 22.66 -12.47
C GLU A 285 -27.82 23.28 -11.09
N ARG A 286 -28.21 22.47 -10.09
CA ARG A 286 -28.31 22.92 -8.70
C ARG A 286 -26.97 23.37 -8.14
N ALA A 287 -25.88 22.67 -8.46
CA ALA A 287 -24.54 23.09 -8.09
C ALA A 287 -24.15 24.42 -8.76
N ARG A 288 -24.51 24.63 -10.03
CA ARG A 288 -24.25 25.89 -10.74
C ARG A 288 -25.04 27.05 -10.13
N LYS A 289 -26.33 26.86 -9.89
CA LYS A 289 -27.20 27.86 -9.26
C LYS A 289 -26.74 28.22 -7.85
N LYS A 290 -26.34 27.21 -7.06
CA LYS A 290 -25.77 27.43 -5.72
C LYS A 290 -24.43 28.18 -5.77
N LYS A 291 -23.59 27.89 -6.77
CA LYS A 291 -22.35 28.64 -6.99
C LYS A 291 -22.61 30.09 -7.39
N GLU A 292 -23.60 30.33 -8.24
CA GLU A 292 -24.05 31.69 -8.64
C GLU A 292 -24.63 32.46 -7.44
N GLU A 293 -25.48 31.84 -6.60
CA GLU A 293 -25.98 32.43 -5.35
C GLU A 293 -24.85 32.76 -4.38
N LEU A 294 -23.93 31.82 -4.14
CA LEU A 294 -22.79 32.04 -3.25
C LEU A 294 -21.84 33.11 -3.79
N ALA A 295 -21.68 33.22 -5.12
CA ALA A 295 -20.90 34.30 -5.74
C ALA A 295 -21.57 35.67 -5.56
N THR A 296 -22.90 35.74 -5.70
CA THR A 296 -23.68 36.96 -5.46
C THR A 296 -23.63 37.38 -3.99
N GLN A 297 -23.52 36.43 -3.07
CA GLN A 297 -23.33 36.65 -1.63
C GLN A 297 -21.86 36.93 -1.23
N GLY A 298 -20.92 36.99 -2.18
CA GLY A 298 -19.49 37.23 -1.89
C GLY A 298 -18.78 36.08 -1.17
N LEU A 299 -19.39 34.89 -1.12
CA LEU A 299 -18.89 33.67 -0.47
C LEU A 299 -18.41 32.64 -1.52
N GLY A 300 -17.80 33.12 -2.61
CA GLY A 300 -17.10 32.27 -3.58
C GLY A 300 -15.76 31.75 -3.04
N PRO A 301 -15.12 30.76 -3.70
CA PRO A 301 -13.79 30.28 -3.34
C PRO A 301 -12.80 31.45 -3.33
N ARG A 302 -12.32 31.85 -2.15
CA ARG A 302 -11.45 33.03 -1.94
C ARG A 302 -10.04 32.91 -2.54
N ASN A 303 -9.79 31.88 -3.35
CA ASN A 303 -8.45 31.49 -3.82
C ASN A 303 -8.16 31.87 -5.28
N ILE A 304 -8.91 32.81 -5.86
CA ILE A 304 -8.66 33.28 -7.24
C ILE A 304 -8.73 34.81 -7.35
N SER A 305 -9.26 35.51 -6.36
CA SER A 305 -9.65 36.92 -6.54
C SER A 305 -8.53 37.94 -6.29
N ASP A 306 -7.39 37.56 -5.70
CA ASP A 306 -6.31 38.50 -5.37
C ASP A 306 -4.93 37.82 -5.45
N ILE A 307 -4.58 37.35 -6.65
CA ILE A 307 -3.24 36.81 -6.91
C ILE A 307 -2.32 37.98 -7.26
N SER A 308 -1.22 38.14 -6.52
CA SER A 308 -0.25 39.21 -6.81
C SER A 308 0.26 39.11 -8.26
N PRO A 309 0.61 40.24 -8.91
CA PRO A 309 1.10 40.24 -10.29
C PRO A 309 2.31 39.30 -10.52
N ALA A 310 3.15 39.12 -9.50
CA ALA A 310 4.29 38.21 -9.54
C ALA A 310 3.86 36.74 -9.61
N VAL A 311 2.83 36.35 -8.85
CA VAL A 311 2.31 34.98 -8.86
C VAL A 311 1.51 34.72 -10.15
N GLN A 312 0.79 35.73 -10.66
CA GLN A 312 0.12 35.64 -11.95
C GLN A 312 1.12 35.40 -13.10
N ALA A 313 2.25 36.13 -13.11
CA ALA A 313 3.31 35.93 -14.09
C ALA A 313 3.94 34.52 -14.02
N GLN A 314 4.04 33.93 -12.82
CA GLN A 314 4.52 32.56 -12.65
C GLN A 314 3.56 31.52 -13.23
N ILE A 315 2.25 31.74 -13.05
CA ILE A 315 1.20 30.89 -13.64
C ILE A 315 1.29 30.97 -15.17
N ASP A 316 1.35 32.18 -15.72
CA ASP A 316 1.43 32.40 -17.17
C ASP A 316 2.70 31.78 -17.78
N ALA A 317 3.84 31.88 -17.10
CA ALA A 317 5.10 31.26 -17.52
C ALA A 317 5.06 29.71 -17.44
N ALA A 318 4.31 29.15 -16.50
CA ALA A 318 4.08 27.71 -16.41
C ALA A 318 3.14 27.23 -17.52
N GLU A 319 2.07 27.96 -17.80
CA GLU A 319 1.14 27.65 -18.90
C GLU A 319 1.81 27.77 -20.27
N ALA A 320 2.64 28.80 -20.49
CA ALA A 320 3.43 28.95 -21.70
C ALA A 320 4.40 27.77 -21.92
N ARG A 321 5.04 27.27 -20.85
CA ARG A 321 5.86 26.04 -20.91
C ARG A 321 5.03 24.82 -21.29
N ARG A 322 3.83 24.65 -20.70
CA ARG A 322 2.94 23.52 -21.03
C ARG A 322 2.46 23.58 -22.48
N ARG A 323 2.12 24.77 -22.99
CA ARG A 323 1.76 24.96 -24.41
C ARG A 323 2.92 24.63 -25.36
N ARG A 324 4.16 25.02 -25.03
CA ARG A 324 5.35 24.63 -25.80
C ARG A 324 5.58 23.11 -25.81
N LEU A 325 5.17 22.41 -24.75
CA LEU A 325 5.26 20.96 -24.63
C LEU A 325 4.02 20.22 -25.17
N GLY A 326 3.06 20.92 -25.80
CA GLY A 326 1.86 20.31 -26.39
C GLY A 326 0.83 19.80 -25.38
N LEU A 327 0.91 20.19 -24.11
CA LEU A 327 0.02 19.73 -23.04
C LEU A 327 -1.12 20.75 -22.84
N ASN A 328 -2.10 20.76 -23.75
CA ASN A 328 -3.28 21.63 -23.61
C ASN A 328 -4.23 21.14 -22.51
N SER A 329 -4.58 22.02 -21.58
CA SER A 329 -5.57 21.82 -20.51
C SER A 329 -7.03 21.83 -21.01
N GLY A 330 -7.29 21.17 -22.15
CA GLY A 330 -8.62 21.06 -22.77
C GLY A 330 -8.99 19.64 -23.20
N GLU A 331 -8.02 18.78 -23.53
CA GLU A 331 -8.27 17.36 -23.78
C GLU A 331 -7.83 16.56 -22.55
N ARG A 332 -8.79 16.39 -21.64
CA ARG A 332 -8.76 15.29 -20.69
C ARG A 332 -8.75 14.01 -21.52
N ALA A 333 -7.57 13.43 -21.71
CA ALA A 333 -7.44 12.05 -22.17
C ALA A 333 -8.40 11.20 -21.33
N THR A 334 -9.45 10.67 -21.96
CA THR A 334 -10.35 9.70 -21.37
C THR A 334 -9.61 8.39 -21.20
N HIS A 335 -8.75 8.32 -20.19
CA HIS A 335 -8.52 7.05 -19.52
C HIS A 335 -9.75 6.79 -18.65
N THR A 336 -10.66 5.97 -19.18
CA THR A 336 -11.77 5.42 -18.42
C THR A 336 -11.22 4.47 -17.35
N SER A 337 -10.88 5.00 -16.18
CA SER A 337 -10.87 4.25 -14.93
C SER A 337 -12.15 4.61 -14.17
N ALA A 338 -13.10 3.68 -14.15
CA ALA A 338 -14.37 3.84 -13.47
C ALA A 338 -14.15 4.05 -11.95
N PRO A 339 -14.84 5.02 -11.31
CA PRO A 339 -14.81 5.15 -9.85
C PRO A 339 -15.59 4.01 -9.18
N PRO A 340 -15.14 3.48 -8.02
CA PRO A 340 -15.88 2.46 -7.28
C PRO A 340 -17.21 3.04 -6.74
N PRO A 341 -18.30 2.24 -6.73
CA PRO A 341 -19.62 2.73 -6.33
C PRO A 341 -19.70 3.00 -4.81
N PRO A 342 -20.51 4.01 -4.39
CA PRO A 342 -20.65 4.38 -2.99
C PRO A 342 -21.42 3.30 -2.18
N PRO A 343 -21.19 3.21 -0.85
CA PRO A 343 -21.93 2.27 -0.01
C PRO A 343 -23.41 2.69 0.11
N PRO A 344 -24.37 1.75 0.05
CA PRO A 344 -25.77 2.08 0.25
C PRO A 344 -26.06 2.42 1.72
N ASN A 345 -26.61 3.60 1.95
CA ASN A 345 -27.20 4.01 3.23
C ASN A 345 -28.41 3.13 3.56
N ALA A 346 -28.45 2.66 4.80
CA ALA A 346 -29.56 1.96 5.42
C ALA A 346 -30.86 2.78 5.30
N ARG A 347 -31.86 2.20 4.63
CA ARG A 347 -33.25 2.58 4.84
C ARG A 347 -33.88 1.57 5.80
N LYS A 348 -34.61 2.17 6.72
CA LYS A 348 -35.31 1.62 7.87
C LYS A 348 -36.73 1.34 7.41
N ASP A 349 -37.11 0.07 7.29
CA ASP A 349 -38.49 -0.39 7.21
C ASP A 349 -38.54 -1.57 8.22
N GLY A 350 -39.26 -1.53 9.34
CA GLY A 350 -40.67 -1.20 9.43
C GLY A 350 -41.46 -2.50 9.27
N SER A 351 -41.34 -3.42 10.22
CA SER A 351 -42.19 -4.62 10.29
C SER A 351 -43.44 -4.29 11.10
N ASP A 352 -44.54 -4.05 10.39
CA ASP A 352 -45.88 -4.31 10.91
C ASP A 352 -46.06 -5.84 11.03
N THR A 353 -46.35 -6.30 12.23
CA THR A 353 -46.95 -7.60 12.51
C THR A 353 -48.22 -7.35 13.30
N ASP A 354 -49.34 -7.78 12.73
CA ASP A 354 -50.62 -8.16 13.33
C ASP A 354 -50.80 -7.88 14.84
N ALA A 355 -51.54 -6.80 15.13
CA ALA A 355 -52.79 -6.79 15.90
C ALA A 355 -53.52 -5.45 15.68
#